data_AF-W2TB71-F1
#
_entry.id   AF-W2TB71-F1
#
_cell.length_a   1.000
_cell.length_b   1.000
_cell.length_c   1.000
_cell.angle_alpha   90.00
_cell.angle_beta   90.00
_cell.angle_gamma   90.00
#
_symmetry.space_group_name_H-M   'P 1'
#
loop_
_entity.id
_entity.type
_entity.pdbx_description
1 polymer ?
#
loop_
_entity_poly.entity_id
_entity_poly.type
_entity_poly.pdbx_seq_one_letter_code
_entity_poly.pdbx_strand_id
1 'polypeptide(L)'
;MYSRLPTGYITKSTIIIVSGGVLGYGALEVLWGSETFYRKAVMPVIHKYVDGETAHNLAIKAASWGLLPRFGPNRKEYPELECEFLGKHLSNPIGLAAGFDKNGEAIRPLAEQSGFGLIEVGSITPIPQPGNPKPRVFRLLEDEGVINRYGFNSDGATKVLKRVKAARAHWRNKSAVFGINLGKNKTTGDAKVDYEIGINYFAPYCDYLVINVSSPNTPGLRSMQKKSDLENLLLHTNYVIDAMKLDTRPKVLLKIAPDLIDSERKDIAQVVIDPKYGVDGLIVSNTTISRPEGLASEHKTEAGGLSGAPLRQLSTECVREMYRFTKGQIPIIGCGGIASGEDAYEKIRAGASVVQLYSAFVFQGFPVIGKVVSQISSLRKANRSRCKRLSVFYAMITVPHWRIARQEIVSKRFAFLGSYPPCPWYRPLKTEFTALINVTPEEQEHFMNDEMRMFLAGYETENVRFGYSTDSDAPVSLKVNPSLDPFMRSAVERFKNVLIDIWHIRTYGYDLKHDRSFSLTARAVAYEVVKRLNELLLPLIETDEYD
;
A
#
# COMPACT_ATOMS: atom_id res chain seq x y z
N MET A 1 36.01 -21.11 -55.69
CA MET A 1 36.31 -21.94 -54.50
C MET A 1 35.05 -22.52 -53.82
N TYR A 2 33.92 -21.81 -53.79
CA TYR A 2 32.68 -22.29 -53.14
C TYR A 2 31.81 -23.25 -53.98
N SER A 3 32.06 -23.40 -55.28
CA SER A 3 31.28 -24.27 -56.19
C SER A 3 31.57 -25.78 -56.08
N ARG A 4 32.45 -26.22 -55.17
CA ARG A 4 32.82 -27.63 -54.96
C ARG A 4 32.38 -28.18 -53.59
N LEU A 5 31.66 -27.41 -52.79
CA LEU A 5 31.23 -27.87 -51.47
C LEU A 5 29.96 -28.74 -51.59
N PRO A 6 29.89 -29.89 -50.89
CA PRO A 6 28.69 -30.72 -50.86
C PRO A 6 27.47 -29.94 -50.38
N THR A 7 26.29 -30.26 -50.91
CA THR A 7 25.02 -29.71 -50.43
C THR A 7 24.89 -29.96 -48.92
N GLY A 8 24.71 -28.89 -48.14
CA GLY A 8 24.66 -28.95 -46.66
C GLY A 8 26.00 -28.79 -45.94
N TYR A 9 27.11 -28.52 -46.64
CA TYR A 9 28.40 -28.25 -45.99
C TYR A 9 28.41 -26.90 -45.25
N ILE A 10 28.47 -26.95 -43.92
CA ILE A 10 28.60 -25.75 -43.07
C ILE A 10 30.08 -25.49 -42.80
N THR A 11 30.60 -24.34 -43.22
CA THR A 11 32.01 -24.00 -42.98
C THR A 11 32.28 -23.73 -41.50
N LYS A 12 33.51 -24.01 -41.03
CA LYS A 12 33.94 -23.64 -39.66
C LYS A 12 33.70 -22.16 -39.37
N SER A 13 33.97 -21.29 -40.34
CA SER A 13 33.72 -19.85 -40.21
C SER A 13 32.24 -19.54 -40.03
N THR A 14 31.34 -20.23 -40.75
CA THR A 14 29.89 -20.12 -40.55
C THR A 14 29.49 -20.55 -39.13
N ILE A 15 30.02 -21.66 -38.63
CA ILE A 15 29.74 -22.12 -37.25
C ILE A 15 30.18 -21.08 -36.23
N ILE A 16 31.39 -20.52 -36.38
CA ILE A 16 31.95 -19.53 -35.47
C ILE A 16 31.12 -18.24 -35.49
N ILE A 17 30.78 -17.72 -36.68
CA ILE A 17 30.01 -16.49 -36.82
C ILE A 17 28.60 -16.66 -36.27
N VAL A 18 27.92 -17.76 -36.60
CA VAL A 18 26.55 -18.01 -36.13
C VAL A 18 26.52 -18.26 -34.63
N SER A 19 27.40 -19.12 -34.12
CA SER A 19 27.47 -19.41 -32.67
C SER A 19 27.86 -18.16 -31.88
N GLY A 20 28.86 -17.41 -32.35
CA GLY A 20 29.29 -16.16 -31.73
C GLY A 20 28.20 -15.10 -31.76
N GLY A 21 27.48 -14.94 -32.88
CA GLY A 21 26.36 -14.02 -33.01
C GLY A 21 25.20 -14.37 -32.09
N VAL A 22 24.83 -15.64 -31.99
CA VAL A 22 23.77 -16.12 -31.09
C VAL A 22 24.14 -15.91 -29.62
N LEU A 23 25.38 -16.24 -29.23
CA LEU A 23 25.87 -16.01 -27.87
C LEU A 23 25.94 -14.52 -27.54
N GLY A 24 26.40 -13.69 -28.48
CA GLY A 24 26.45 -12.24 -28.34
C GLY A 24 25.06 -11.63 -28.17
N TYR A 25 24.11 -12.02 -29.03
CA TYR A 25 22.71 -11.60 -28.91
C TYR A 25 22.09 -12.03 -27.58
N GLY A 26 22.27 -13.29 -27.18
CA GLY A 26 21.76 -13.80 -25.91
C GLY A 26 22.34 -13.07 -24.70
N ALA A 27 23.64 -12.76 -24.72
CA ALA A 27 24.28 -11.97 -23.68
C ALA A 27 23.71 -10.54 -23.61
N LEU A 28 23.47 -9.90 -24.76
CA LEU A 28 22.85 -8.58 -24.83
C LEU A 28 21.41 -8.59 -24.29
N GLU A 29 20.60 -9.57 -24.68
CA GLU A 29 19.21 -9.71 -24.19
C GLU A 29 19.15 -9.95 -22.67
N VAL A 30 20.09 -10.73 -22.13
CA VAL A 30 20.26 -10.94 -20.68
C VAL A 30 20.65 -9.63 -19.98
N LEU A 31 21.63 -8.90 -20.51
CA LEU A 31 22.07 -7.61 -19.96
C LEU A 31 20.98 -6.55 -20.05
N TRP A 32 20.18 -6.55 -21.11
CA TRP A 32 19.06 -5.65 -21.32
C TRP A 32 17.83 -6.00 -20.49
N GLY A 33 17.77 -7.22 -19.95
CA GLY A 33 16.61 -7.68 -19.19
C GLY A 33 15.36 -7.85 -20.05
N SER A 34 15.50 -8.45 -21.23
CA SER A 34 14.37 -8.72 -22.11
C SER A 34 13.42 -9.75 -21.51
N GLU A 35 12.22 -9.33 -21.11
CA GLU A 35 11.20 -10.21 -20.52
C GLU A 35 10.92 -11.43 -21.40
N THR A 36 10.74 -11.20 -22.70
CA THR A 36 10.42 -12.27 -23.65
C THR A 36 11.57 -13.25 -23.78
N PHE A 37 12.82 -12.77 -23.83
CA PHE A 37 13.98 -13.64 -23.92
C PHE A 37 14.15 -14.49 -22.65
N TYR A 38 13.99 -13.89 -21.47
CA TYR A 38 14.05 -14.64 -20.21
C TYR A 38 12.95 -15.71 -20.16
N ARG A 39 11.69 -15.34 -20.41
CA ARG A 39 10.56 -16.25 -20.29
C ARG A 39 10.56 -17.36 -21.34
N LYS A 40 10.98 -17.08 -22.58
CA LYS A 40 10.89 -18.05 -23.70
C LYS A 40 12.19 -18.79 -24.00
N ALA A 41 13.35 -18.30 -23.56
CA ALA A 41 14.64 -18.94 -23.81
C ALA A 41 15.37 -19.31 -22.51
N VAL A 42 15.69 -18.34 -21.66
CA VAL A 42 16.55 -18.57 -20.48
C VAL A 42 15.87 -19.49 -19.46
N MET A 43 14.65 -19.18 -19.05
CA MET A 43 13.95 -19.95 -18.02
C MET A 43 13.63 -21.38 -18.46
N PRO A 44 13.12 -21.66 -19.68
CA PRO A 44 12.92 -23.03 -20.15
C PRO A 44 14.19 -23.88 -20.15
N VAL A 45 15.34 -23.30 -20.53
CA VAL A 45 16.64 -24.00 -20.46
C VAL A 45 17.01 -24.31 -19.01
N ILE A 46 16.90 -23.34 -18.10
CA ILE A 46 17.17 -23.56 -16.67
C ILE A 46 16.22 -24.61 -16.09
N HIS A 47 14.94 -24.58 -16.46
CA HIS A 47 13.94 -25.54 -15.98
C HIS A 47 14.23 -26.96 -16.41
N LYS A 48 14.74 -27.12 -17.64
CA LYS A 48 15.06 -28.42 -18.22
C LYS A 48 16.33 -29.06 -17.64
N TYR A 49 17.37 -28.26 -17.36
CA TYR A 49 18.70 -28.79 -17.05
C TYR A 49 19.16 -28.62 -15.60
N VAL A 50 18.47 -27.80 -14.79
CA VAL A 50 18.91 -27.49 -13.42
C VAL A 50 17.73 -27.63 -12.46
N ASP A 51 17.91 -28.37 -11.37
CA ASP A 51 16.89 -28.51 -10.33
C ASP A 51 16.59 -27.17 -9.63
N GLY A 52 15.45 -27.11 -8.93
CA GLY A 52 14.97 -25.86 -8.34
C GLY A 52 15.90 -25.25 -7.29
N GLU A 53 16.56 -26.06 -6.45
CA GLU A 53 17.43 -25.52 -5.39
C GLU A 53 18.77 -25.07 -5.95
N THR A 54 19.34 -25.83 -6.89
CA THR A 54 20.57 -25.43 -7.57
C THR A 54 20.35 -24.18 -8.41
N ALA A 55 19.27 -24.08 -9.16
CA ALA A 55 18.94 -22.89 -9.94
C ALA A 55 18.78 -21.64 -9.06
N HIS A 56 18.16 -21.80 -7.88
CA HIS A 56 18.02 -20.72 -6.92
C HIS A 56 19.38 -20.25 -6.36
N ASN A 57 20.27 -21.18 -5.98
CA ASN A 57 21.60 -20.85 -5.49
C ASN A 57 22.45 -20.17 -6.57
N LEU A 58 22.35 -20.62 -7.83
CA LEU A 58 23.01 -19.96 -8.97
C LEU A 58 22.47 -18.54 -9.18
N ALA A 59 21.16 -18.32 -9.03
CA ALA A 59 20.57 -16.99 -9.14
C ALA A 59 21.08 -16.04 -8.03
N ILE A 60 21.16 -16.51 -6.79
CA ILE A 60 21.77 -15.73 -5.69
C ILE A 60 23.24 -15.42 -5.99
N LYS A 61 24.00 -16.41 -6.47
CA LYS A 61 25.41 -16.22 -6.79
C LYS A 61 25.60 -15.18 -7.90
N ALA A 62 24.84 -15.29 -8.99
CA ALA A 62 24.81 -14.29 -10.06
C ALA A 62 24.45 -12.90 -9.52
N ALA A 63 23.42 -12.79 -8.68
CA ALA A 63 23.03 -11.54 -8.05
C ALA A 63 24.14 -10.96 -7.16
N SER A 64 24.83 -11.79 -6.36
CA SER A 64 25.95 -11.35 -5.51
C SER A 64 27.14 -10.79 -6.31
N TRP A 65 27.32 -11.27 -7.55
CA TRP A 65 28.29 -10.75 -8.50
C TRP A 65 27.79 -9.52 -9.28
N GLY A 66 26.56 -9.06 -9.03
CA GLY A 66 25.94 -7.95 -9.75
C GLY A 66 25.57 -8.31 -11.20
N LEU A 67 25.39 -9.60 -11.51
CA LEU A 67 24.92 -10.09 -12.81
C LEU A 67 23.38 -10.06 -12.88
N LEU A 68 22.81 -8.90 -12.58
CA LEU A 68 21.40 -8.59 -12.78
C LEU A 68 21.25 -7.78 -14.07
N PRO A 69 20.06 -7.77 -14.71
CA PRO A 69 19.79 -6.90 -15.83
C PRO A 69 20.23 -5.46 -15.55
N ARG A 70 21.13 -4.93 -16.40
CA ARG A 70 21.76 -3.62 -16.21
C ARG A 70 20.99 -2.50 -16.88
N PHE A 71 20.21 -2.83 -17.90
CA PHE A 71 19.42 -1.89 -18.68
C PHE A 71 17.94 -2.33 -18.70
N GLY A 72 17.13 -1.58 -19.44
CA GLY A 72 15.73 -1.94 -19.69
C GLY A 72 14.76 -1.61 -18.55
N PRO A 73 13.55 -2.20 -18.58
CA PRO A 73 12.44 -1.82 -17.71
C PRO A 73 12.73 -1.91 -16.21
N ASN A 74 13.61 -2.83 -15.78
CA ASN A 74 13.99 -3.01 -14.37
C ASN A 74 14.67 -1.78 -13.75
N ARG A 75 15.30 -0.95 -14.59
CA ARG A 75 16.04 0.24 -14.16
C ARG A 75 15.26 1.54 -14.41
N LYS A 76 14.08 1.44 -15.03
CA LYS A 76 13.24 2.60 -15.31
C LYS A 76 12.47 2.97 -14.05
N GLU A 77 12.71 4.19 -13.58
CA GLU A 77 11.95 4.79 -12.48
C GLU A 77 10.62 5.34 -13.03
N TYR A 78 9.58 5.25 -12.21
CA TYR A 78 8.25 5.77 -12.49
C TYR A 78 7.85 6.67 -11.31
N PRO A 79 8.13 7.98 -11.37
CA PRO A 79 7.93 8.89 -10.24
C PRO A 79 6.50 8.87 -9.68
N GLU A 80 5.51 8.61 -10.53
CA GLU A 80 4.14 8.45 -10.07
C GLU A 80 3.99 7.29 -9.09
N LEU A 81 4.77 6.22 -9.18
CA LEU A 81 4.68 5.05 -8.28
C LEU A 81 5.43 5.23 -6.97
N GLU A 82 6.14 6.34 -6.77
CA GLU A 82 6.74 6.66 -5.48
C GLU A 82 5.68 6.69 -4.38
N CYS A 83 6.01 6.14 -3.22
CA CYS A 83 5.10 6.05 -2.09
C CYS A 83 5.86 6.03 -0.76
N GLU A 84 5.15 6.38 0.31
CA GLU A 84 5.67 6.20 1.67
C GLU A 84 5.13 4.90 2.27
N PHE A 85 6.01 4.16 2.94
CA PHE A 85 5.65 2.96 3.68
C PHE A 85 6.48 2.89 4.96
N LEU A 86 5.80 2.76 6.10
CA LEU A 86 6.42 2.73 7.45
C LEU A 86 7.33 3.94 7.74
N GLY A 87 6.98 5.13 7.21
CA GLY A 87 7.78 6.34 7.35
C GLY A 87 9.05 6.38 6.50
N LYS A 88 9.15 5.50 5.48
CA LYS A 88 10.24 5.47 4.51
C LYS A 88 9.71 5.76 3.12
N HIS A 89 10.49 6.50 2.33
CA HIS A 89 10.22 6.72 0.91
C HIS A 89 10.65 5.49 0.10
N LEU A 90 9.78 5.04 -0.79
CA LEU A 90 10.01 3.94 -1.72
C LEU A 90 9.88 4.46 -3.15
N SER A 91 10.80 4.02 -4.02
CA SER A 91 10.74 4.33 -5.45
C SER A 91 9.53 3.70 -6.16
N ASN A 92 9.02 2.60 -5.62
CA ASN A 92 7.83 1.89 -6.09
C ASN A 92 7.32 0.91 -5.01
N PRO A 93 6.05 0.45 -5.06
CA PRO A 93 5.46 -0.40 -4.03
C PRO A 93 5.84 -1.89 -4.16
N ILE A 94 6.85 -2.25 -4.96
CA ILE A 94 7.19 -3.64 -5.28
C ILE A 94 8.42 -4.09 -4.50
N GLY A 95 8.28 -5.22 -3.81
CA GLY A 95 9.26 -5.77 -2.91
C GLY A 95 9.74 -7.17 -3.25
N LEU A 96 10.93 -7.51 -2.76
CA LEU A 96 11.40 -8.89 -2.71
C LEU A 96 10.91 -9.57 -1.42
N ALA A 97 10.22 -10.70 -1.56
CA ALA A 97 9.80 -11.49 -0.40
C ALA A 97 10.97 -12.20 0.30
N ALA A 98 10.86 -12.43 1.60
CA ALA A 98 11.77 -13.34 2.30
C ALA A 98 11.80 -14.74 1.69
N GLY A 99 12.92 -15.40 1.91
CA GLY A 99 13.23 -16.75 1.46
C GLY A 99 14.09 -16.75 0.20
N PHE A 100 14.19 -15.64 -0.54
CA PHE A 100 15.07 -15.56 -1.70
C PHE A 100 16.52 -15.41 -1.26
N ASP A 101 16.90 -14.26 -0.69
CA ASP A 101 18.25 -14.09 -0.12
C ASP A 101 18.24 -14.41 1.38
N LYS A 102 18.16 -15.71 1.72
CA LYS A 102 18.07 -16.17 3.13
C LYS A 102 19.27 -15.76 3.97
N ASN A 103 20.43 -15.73 3.33
CA ASN A 103 21.73 -15.63 3.97
C ASN A 103 22.37 -14.25 3.82
N GLY A 104 21.71 -13.30 3.15
CA GLY A 104 22.22 -11.96 2.90
C GLY A 104 23.44 -11.94 1.96
N GLU A 105 23.49 -12.84 0.97
CA GLU A 105 24.61 -12.98 0.04
C GLU A 105 24.61 -11.93 -1.07
N ALA A 106 23.44 -11.37 -1.41
CA ALA A 106 23.27 -10.46 -2.54
C ALA A 106 22.55 -9.15 -2.16
N ILE A 107 22.59 -8.75 -0.88
CA ILE A 107 21.83 -7.61 -0.33
C ILE A 107 21.98 -6.34 -1.18
N ARG A 108 23.22 -5.86 -1.39
CA ARG A 108 23.45 -4.58 -2.08
C ARG A 108 23.04 -4.62 -3.55
N PRO A 109 23.45 -5.61 -4.38
CA PRO A 109 22.93 -5.74 -5.74
C PRO A 109 21.40 -5.83 -5.81
N LEU A 110 20.75 -6.57 -4.91
CA LEU A 110 19.30 -6.66 -4.86
C LEU A 110 18.66 -5.32 -4.47
N ALA A 111 19.21 -4.59 -3.50
CA ALA A 111 18.68 -3.31 -3.06
C ALA A 111 18.84 -2.18 -4.09
N GLU A 112 19.88 -2.23 -4.93
CA GLU A 112 20.24 -1.12 -5.82
C GLU A 112 19.99 -1.38 -7.31
N GLN A 113 19.94 -2.64 -7.74
CA GLN A 113 20.01 -2.99 -9.17
C GLN A 113 18.82 -3.82 -9.67
N SER A 114 18.05 -4.42 -8.77
CA SER A 114 16.93 -5.30 -9.14
C SER A 114 15.69 -4.55 -9.63
N GLY A 115 15.46 -3.33 -9.13
CA GLY A 115 14.24 -2.54 -9.36
C GLY A 115 13.21 -2.57 -8.22
N PHE A 116 13.47 -3.29 -7.11
CA PHE A 116 12.58 -3.27 -5.95
C PHE A 116 12.64 -1.95 -5.17
N GLY A 117 11.50 -1.53 -4.62
CA GLY A 117 11.41 -0.48 -3.60
C GLY A 117 11.71 -0.97 -2.18
N LEU A 118 11.55 -2.27 -1.91
CA LEU A 118 11.94 -2.90 -0.64
C LEU A 118 12.50 -4.31 -0.84
N ILE A 119 13.41 -4.76 0.03
CA ILE A 119 13.92 -6.15 0.02
C ILE A 119 13.88 -6.76 1.43
N GLU A 120 13.57 -8.06 1.50
CA GLU A 120 13.50 -8.79 2.77
C GLU A 120 14.46 -9.99 2.77
N VAL A 121 15.48 -9.95 3.63
CA VAL A 121 16.46 -11.04 3.83
C VAL A 121 15.96 -12.00 4.90
N GLY A 122 16.27 -13.29 4.77
CA GLY A 122 15.90 -14.33 5.74
C GLY A 122 14.86 -15.32 5.17
N SER A 123 14.17 -16.12 5.99
CA SER A 123 14.21 -16.12 7.45
C SER A 123 15.56 -16.58 8.02
N ILE A 124 16.14 -15.76 8.90
CA ILE A 124 17.39 -16.04 9.59
C ILE A 124 17.08 -16.69 10.94
N THR A 125 17.82 -17.75 11.26
CA THR A 125 17.80 -18.39 12.58
C THR A 125 19.02 -17.98 13.41
N PRO A 126 18.95 -17.96 14.75
CA PRO A 126 20.10 -17.69 15.61
C PRO A 126 21.31 -18.58 15.29
N ILE A 127 21.11 -19.90 15.34
CA ILE A 127 22.14 -20.91 15.10
C ILE A 127 22.05 -21.36 13.64
N PRO A 128 23.18 -21.61 12.95
CA PRO A 128 23.17 -22.19 11.62
C PRO A 128 22.42 -23.51 11.59
N GLN A 129 21.58 -23.73 10.57
CA GLN A 129 20.93 -25.03 10.37
C GLN A 129 20.79 -25.35 8.88
N PRO A 130 20.96 -26.61 8.47
CA PRO A 130 20.92 -27.00 7.06
C PRO A 130 19.50 -26.99 6.47
N GLY A 131 18.47 -26.99 7.31
CA GLY A 131 17.06 -27.18 6.93
C GLY A 131 16.68 -28.66 6.79
N ASN A 132 15.53 -28.95 6.17
CA ASN A 132 15.05 -30.31 5.93
C ASN A 132 15.85 -31.00 4.80
N PRO A 133 15.84 -32.36 4.72
CA PRO A 133 16.53 -33.11 3.68
C PRO A 133 16.10 -32.74 2.25
N LYS A 134 17.01 -32.87 1.29
CA LYS A 134 16.75 -32.67 -0.15
C LYS A 134 16.21 -33.96 -0.79
N PRO A 135 15.43 -33.89 -1.90
CA PRO A 135 14.89 -32.69 -2.54
C PRO A 135 13.76 -32.06 -1.71
N ARG A 136 13.70 -30.73 -1.71
CA ARG A 136 12.80 -29.93 -0.85
C ARG A 136 12.19 -28.71 -1.51
N VAL A 137 12.36 -28.57 -2.82
CA VAL A 137 11.73 -27.54 -3.65
C VAL A 137 11.37 -28.16 -4.99
N PHE A 138 10.13 -27.96 -5.40
CA PHE A 138 9.53 -28.59 -6.58
C PHE A 138 8.84 -27.49 -7.38
N ARG A 139 9.17 -27.39 -8.67
CA ARG A 139 8.53 -26.46 -9.59
C ARG A 139 7.34 -27.16 -10.22
N LEU A 140 6.18 -26.52 -10.15
CA LEU A 140 4.97 -26.93 -10.85
C LEU A 140 4.90 -26.05 -12.09
N LEU A 141 5.55 -26.49 -13.18
CA LEU A 141 5.75 -25.66 -14.38
C LEU A 141 4.42 -25.33 -15.06
N GLU A 142 3.52 -26.30 -15.12
CA GLU A 142 2.19 -26.18 -15.70
C GLU A 142 1.30 -25.20 -14.93
N ASP A 143 1.53 -25.10 -13.62
CA ASP A 143 0.72 -24.30 -12.71
C ASP A 143 1.35 -22.94 -12.36
N GLU A 144 2.55 -22.63 -12.88
CA GLU A 144 3.41 -21.52 -12.43
C GLU A 144 3.51 -21.44 -10.88
N GLY A 145 3.63 -22.61 -10.25
CA GLY A 145 3.61 -22.82 -8.80
C GLY A 145 4.91 -23.41 -8.24
N VAL A 146 5.19 -23.20 -6.96
CA VAL A 146 6.34 -23.84 -6.28
C VAL A 146 5.90 -24.41 -4.95
N ILE A 147 6.18 -25.70 -4.74
CA ILE A 147 6.06 -26.36 -3.44
C ILE A 147 7.45 -26.43 -2.81
N ASN A 148 7.58 -26.02 -1.54
CA ASN A 148 8.83 -26.15 -0.81
C ASN A 148 8.65 -26.59 0.64
N ARG A 149 9.65 -27.30 1.14
CA ARG A 149 9.76 -27.77 2.52
C ARG A 149 11.13 -27.47 3.12
N TYR A 150 11.67 -26.27 2.91
CA TYR A 150 13.03 -25.90 3.33
C TYR A 150 13.32 -26.08 4.83
N GLY A 151 12.39 -25.70 5.71
CA GLY A 151 12.58 -25.74 7.17
C GLY A 151 13.68 -24.79 7.66
N PHE A 152 13.63 -23.52 7.24
CA PHE A 152 14.58 -22.46 7.62
C PHE A 152 16.07 -22.86 7.51
N ASN A 153 16.52 -23.31 6.35
CA ASN A 153 17.96 -23.41 6.06
C ASN A 153 18.60 -22.01 6.16
N SER A 154 19.59 -21.86 7.04
CA SER A 154 20.15 -20.56 7.44
C SER A 154 21.61 -20.71 7.85
N ASP A 155 22.44 -19.75 7.43
CA ASP A 155 23.84 -19.61 7.81
C ASP A 155 24.07 -19.15 9.26
N GLY A 156 22.99 -18.87 10.01
CA GLY A 156 23.02 -18.39 11.39
C GLY A 156 23.21 -16.87 11.51
N ALA A 157 22.72 -16.29 12.62
CA ALA A 157 22.67 -14.85 12.81
C ALA A 157 24.07 -14.20 12.73
N THR A 158 25.09 -14.81 13.29
CA THR A 158 26.47 -14.27 13.29
C THR A 158 27.05 -14.09 11.90
N LYS A 159 26.87 -15.08 11.02
CA LYS A 159 27.42 -15.02 9.65
C LYS A 159 26.63 -14.06 8.78
N VAL A 160 25.30 -14.07 8.90
CA VAL A 160 24.44 -13.14 8.17
C VAL A 160 24.66 -11.70 8.63
N LEU A 161 24.86 -11.44 9.93
CA LEU A 161 25.14 -10.10 10.46
C LEU A 161 26.39 -9.48 9.84
N LYS A 162 27.45 -10.26 9.60
CA LYS A 162 28.66 -9.74 8.92
C LYS A 162 28.34 -9.21 7.53
N ARG A 163 27.50 -9.94 6.77
CA ARG A 163 27.07 -9.53 5.42
C ARG A 163 26.13 -8.33 5.47
N VAL A 164 25.20 -8.30 6.43
CA VAL A 164 24.29 -7.16 6.66
C VAL A 164 25.08 -5.89 6.98
N LYS A 165 26.02 -5.94 7.93
CA LYS A 165 26.88 -4.80 8.26
C LYS A 165 27.66 -4.30 7.05
N ALA A 166 28.29 -5.21 6.30
CA ALA A 166 29.03 -4.86 5.10
C ALA A 166 28.15 -4.21 4.02
N ALA A 167 26.90 -4.68 3.85
CA ALA A 167 25.96 -4.07 2.91
C ALA A 167 25.50 -2.68 3.40
N ARG A 168 25.08 -2.56 4.66
CA ARG A 168 24.57 -1.31 5.25
C ARG A 168 25.62 -0.21 5.37
N ALA A 169 26.89 -0.55 5.54
CA ALA A 169 27.97 0.44 5.54
C ALA A 169 28.11 1.21 4.22
N HIS A 170 27.55 0.67 3.12
CA HIS A 170 27.58 1.29 1.79
C HIS A 170 26.17 1.57 1.25
N TRP A 171 25.17 1.72 2.13
CA TRP A 171 23.80 2.00 1.72
C TRP A 171 23.70 3.38 1.07
N ARG A 172 22.95 3.49 -0.04
CA ARG A 172 22.74 4.75 -0.75
C ARG A 172 21.32 5.25 -0.51
N ASN A 173 21.09 6.55 -0.73
CA ASN A 173 19.76 7.15 -0.57
C ASN A 173 18.69 6.51 -1.48
N LYS A 174 19.09 6.00 -2.66
CA LYS A 174 18.20 5.31 -3.60
C LYS A 174 18.07 3.79 -3.36
N SER A 175 18.75 3.25 -2.37
CA SER A 175 18.67 1.82 -2.07
C SER A 175 17.28 1.47 -1.50
N ALA A 176 16.76 0.30 -1.87
CA ALA A 176 15.48 -0.21 -1.37
C ALA A 176 15.38 -0.19 0.17
N VAL A 177 14.17 -0.09 0.70
CA VAL A 177 13.93 -0.27 2.15
C VAL A 177 14.34 -1.69 2.57
N PHE A 178 15.04 -1.81 3.69
CA PHE A 178 15.67 -3.07 4.09
C PHE A 178 14.97 -3.76 5.25
N GLY A 179 14.42 -4.94 4.97
CA GLY A 179 13.79 -5.83 5.93
C GLY A 179 14.65 -7.02 6.34
N ILE A 180 14.56 -7.41 7.60
CA ILE A 180 15.10 -8.68 8.11
C ILE A 180 13.97 -9.55 8.63
N ASN A 181 13.87 -10.77 8.08
CA ASN A 181 12.93 -11.78 8.51
C ASN A 181 13.58 -12.75 9.50
N LEU A 182 13.01 -12.87 10.69
CA LEU A 182 13.50 -13.73 11.76
C LEU A 182 12.68 -15.02 11.81
N GLY A 183 13.35 -16.15 12.05
CA GLY A 183 12.71 -17.43 12.29
C GLY A 183 13.38 -18.18 13.44
N LYS A 184 12.67 -19.15 13.99
CA LYS A 184 13.17 -19.99 15.07
C LYS A 184 13.99 -21.18 14.56
N ASN A 185 14.99 -21.62 15.31
CA ASN A 185 15.65 -22.89 15.10
C ASN A 185 14.68 -24.07 15.34
N LYS A 186 14.90 -25.19 14.64
CA LYS A 186 14.02 -26.37 14.76
C LYS A 186 14.03 -26.98 16.16
N THR A 187 15.19 -26.99 16.81
CA THR A 187 15.45 -27.65 18.09
C THR A 187 15.21 -26.75 19.31
N THR A 188 15.03 -25.45 19.13
CA THR A 188 14.74 -24.54 20.24
C THR A 188 13.32 -24.79 20.77
N GLY A 189 13.23 -24.94 22.10
CA GLY A 189 11.97 -25.09 22.82
C GLY A 189 11.16 -23.80 22.83
N ASP A 190 11.65 -22.75 23.52
CA ASP A 190 10.98 -21.44 23.55
C ASP A 190 11.40 -20.58 22.36
N ALA A 191 10.47 -20.36 21.42
CA ALA A 191 10.70 -19.55 20.24
C ALA A 191 11.04 -18.08 20.57
N LYS A 192 10.60 -17.54 21.71
CA LYS A 192 10.88 -16.15 22.12
C LYS A 192 12.38 -15.90 22.22
N VAL A 193 13.13 -16.88 22.71
CA VAL A 193 14.60 -16.80 22.83
C VAL A 193 15.24 -16.61 21.45
N ASP A 194 14.76 -17.34 20.43
CA ASP A 194 15.32 -17.22 19.10
C ASP A 194 15.01 -15.86 18.46
N TYR A 195 13.78 -15.35 18.65
CA TYR A 195 13.41 -14.03 18.17
C TYR A 195 14.21 -12.93 18.88
N GLU A 196 14.38 -13.02 20.20
CA GLU A 196 15.21 -12.10 20.99
C GLU A 196 16.65 -12.07 20.47
N ILE A 197 17.27 -13.23 20.23
CA ILE A 197 18.62 -13.28 19.67
C ILE A 197 18.63 -12.62 18.28
N GLY A 198 17.66 -12.93 17.42
CA GLY A 198 17.54 -12.29 16.11
C GLY A 198 17.41 -10.76 16.19
N ILE A 199 16.56 -10.27 17.09
CA ILE A 199 16.34 -8.84 17.34
C ILE A 199 17.66 -8.18 17.77
N ASN A 200 18.34 -8.73 18.78
CA ASN A 200 19.61 -8.19 19.27
C ASN A 200 20.69 -8.09 18.17
N TYR A 201 20.70 -9.02 17.22
CA TYR A 201 21.64 -9.00 16.10
C TYR A 201 21.27 -7.96 15.04
N PHE A 202 19.99 -7.85 14.67
CA PHE A 202 19.58 -7.21 13.43
C PHE A 202 18.80 -5.90 13.59
N ALA A 203 18.20 -5.64 14.75
CA ALA A 203 17.44 -4.41 15.01
C ALA A 203 18.21 -3.12 14.66
N PRO A 204 19.53 -2.99 14.95
CA PRO A 204 20.28 -1.77 14.63
C PRO A 204 20.59 -1.59 13.13
N TYR A 205 20.33 -2.59 12.29
CA TYR A 205 20.82 -2.65 10.90
C TYR A 205 19.71 -2.82 9.86
N CYS A 206 18.43 -2.67 10.25
CA CYS A 206 17.30 -2.80 9.35
C CYS A 206 16.29 -1.67 9.52
N ASP A 207 15.52 -1.41 8.47
CA ASP A 207 14.40 -0.46 8.50
C ASP A 207 13.15 -1.12 9.13
N TYR A 208 12.99 -2.43 8.92
CA TYR A 208 11.96 -3.23 9.58
C TYR A 208 12.41 -4.67 9.90
N LEU A 209 11.88 -5.21 10.98
CA LEU A 209 12.00 -6.60 11.41
C LEU A 209 10.70 -7.35 11.15
N VAL A 210 10.79 -8.61 10.73
CA VAL A 210 9.63 -9.48 10.54
C VAL A 210 9.69 -10.66 11.50
N ILE A 211 8.65 -10.79 12.32
CA ILE A 211 8.41 -11.96 13.17
C ILE A 211 7.62 -12.98 12.34
N ASN A 212 8.27 -14.09 11.97
CA ASN A 212 7.68 -15.09 11.08
C ASN A 212 7.10 -16.29 11.84
N VAL A 213 5.80 -16.25 12.09
CA VAL A 213 5.04 -17.31 12.76
C VAL A 213 4.29 -18.23 11.79
N SER A 214 4.62 -18.20 10.49
CA SER A 214 3.72 -18.74 9.44
C SER A 214 4.32 -19.83 8.55
N SER A 215 5.59 -20.19 8.70
CA SER A 215 6.20 -21.29 7.92
C SER A 215 5.51 -22.63 8.23
N PRO A 216 5.00 -23.37 7.23
CA PRO A 216 4.46 -24.72 7.43
C PRO A 216 5.54 -25.77 7.66
N ASN A 217 6.81 -25.41 7.44
CA ASN A 217 7.93 -26.35 7.35
C ASN A 217 8.70 -26.48 8.67
N THR A 218 8.29 -25.75 9.70
CA THR A 218 8.84 -25.76 11.05
C THR A 218 7.74 -26.23 12.01
N PRO A 219 7.83 -27.44 12.57
CA PRO A 219 6.78 -27.99 13.43
C PRO A 219 6.41 -27.04 14.59
N GLY A 220 5.11 -26.90 14.84
CA GLY A 220 4.57 -26.06 15.93
C GLY A 220 4.68 -24.54 15.72
N LEU A 221 5.28 -24.06 14.62
CA LEU A 221 5.44 -22.62 14.43
C LEU A 221 4.10 -21.92 14.17
N ARG A 222 3.23 -22.52 13.33
CA ARG A 222 1.93 -21.93 12.98
C ARG A 222 0.94 -21.83 14.13
N SER A 223 1.08 -22.67 15.16
CA SER A 223 0.23 -22.56 16.35
C SER A 223 0.51 -21.30 17.16
N MET A 224 1.67 -20.66 16.99
CA MET A 224 1.98 -19.38 17.63
C MET A 224 1.13 -18.21 17.11
N GLN A 225 0.34 -18.43 16.05
CA GLN A 225 -0.64 -17.44 15.57
C GLN A 225 -1.89 -17.37 16.46
N LYS A 226 -2.05 -18.29 17.43
CA LYS A 226 -3.09 -18.20 18.45
C LYS A 226 -2.90 -16.93 19.28
N LYS A 227 -4.02 -16.30 19.62
CA LYS A 227 -4.07 -15.00 20.28
C LYS A 227 -3.08 -14.86 21.45
N SER A 228 -3.18 -15.73 22.46
CA SER A 228 -2.34 -15.66 23.66
C SER A 228 -0.84 -15.82 23.38
N ASP A 229 -0.47 -16.72 22.46
CA ASP A 229 0.94 -16.96 22.11
C ASP A 229 1.51 -15.75 21.36
N LEU A 230 0.70 -15.17 20.47
CA LEU A 230 1.07 -13.99 19.70
C LEU A 230 1.25 -12.76 20.61
N GLU A 231 0.31 -12.53 21.53
CA GLU A 231 0.37 -11.46 22.52
C GLU A 231 1.66 -11.53 23.35
N ASN A 232 1.98 -12.71 23.88
CA ASN A 232 3.18 -12.94 24.67
C ASN A 232 4.47 -12.74 23.85
N LEU A 233 4.50 -13.22 22.61
CA LEU A 233 5.65 -13.05 21.72
C LEU A 233 5.90 -11.59 21.35
N LEU A 234 4.83 -10.85 21.04
CA LEU A 234 4.93 -9.44 20.61
C LEU A 234 5.28 -8.51 21.77
N LEU A 235 4.75 -8.76 22.98
CA LEU A 235 5.19 -8.04 24.19
C LEU A 235 6.69 -8.24 24.43
N HIS A 236 7.16 -9.49 24.35
CA HIS A 236 8.59 -9.81 24.50
C HIS A 236 9.44 -9.15 23.43
N THR A 237 9.01 -9.23 22.17
CA THR A 237 9.69 -8.61 21.02
C THR A 237 9.87 -7.11 21.23
N ASN A 238 8.81 -6.40 21.62
CA ASN A 238 8.89 -4.96 21.83
C ASN A 238 9.77 -4.60 23.03
N TYR A 239 9.63 -5.33 24.14
CA TYR A 239 10.48 -5.17 25.32
C TYR A 239 11.98 -5.26 24.97
N VAL A 240 12.37 -6.27 24.18
CA VAL A 240 13.76 -6.45 23.76
C VAL A 240 14.23 -5.25 22.91
N ILE A 241 13.44 -4.80 21.93
CA ILE A 241 13.83 -3.67 21.07
C ILE A 241 13.92 -2.37 21.89
N ASP A 242 12.97 -2.11 22.80
CA ASP A 242 12.96 -0.93 23.67
C ASP A 242 14.17 -0.89 24.60
N ALA A 243 14.57 -2.04 25.15
CA ALA A 243 15.73 -2.16 26.02
C ALA A 243 17.05 -1.80 25.32
N MET A 244 17.12 -1.92 23.99
CA MET A 244 18.32 -1.57 23.21
C MET A 244 18.55 -0.05 23.07
N LYS A 245 17.53 0.78 23.32
CA LYS A 245 17.61 2.26 23.23
C LYS A 245 18.25 2.76 21.93
N LEU A 246 17.86 2.18 20.80
CA LEU A 246 18.38 2.54 19.48
C LEU A 246 17.95 3.95 19.08
N ASP A 247 18.85 4.70 18.43
CA ASP A 247 18.53 6.03 17.88
C ASP A 247 17.36 6.00 16.90
N THR A 248 17.26 4.91 16.13
CA THR A 248 16.14 4.65 15.24
C THR A 248 15.59 3.26 15.53
N ARG A 249 14.33 3.21 15.97
CA ARG A 249 13.62 1.96 16.20
C ARG A 249 13.24 1.32 14.85
N PRO A 250 13.61 0.04 14.59
CA PRO A 250 13.12 -0.67 13.42
C PRO A 250 11.61 -0.96 13.58
N LYS A 251 10.90 -0.94 12.46
CA LYS A 251 9.46 -1.24 12.42
C LYS A 251 9.22 -2.73 12.62
N VAL A 252 8.23 -3.12 13.42
CA VAL A 252 7.95 -4.53 13.72
C VAL A 252 6.78 -5.03 12.90
N LEU A 253 7.04 -5.99 12.01
CA LEU A 253 6.05 -6.61 11.13
C LEU A 253 5.77 -8.05 11.55
N LEU A 254 4.52 -8.47 11.41
CA LEU A 254 4.11 -9.86 11.63
C LEU A 254 3.76 -10.54 10.29
N LYS A 255 4.36 -11.71 10.01
CA LYS A 255 4.06 -12.49 8.80
C LYS A 255 3.18 -13.68 9.11
N ILE A 256 1.97 -13.69 8.56
CA ILE A 256 0.92 -14.68 8.86
C ILE A 256 0.72 -15.69 7.71
N ALA A 257 0.11 -16.83 8.04
CA ALA A 257 -0.27 -17.85 7.08
C ALA A 257 -1.62 -17.48 6.41
N PRO A 258 -1.87 -17.93 5.17
CA PRO A 258 -3.19 -17.78 4.55
C PRO A 258 -4.20 -18.81 5.07
N ASP A 259 -3.72 -19.89 5.69
CA ASP A 259 -4.52 -21.04 6.13
C ASP A 259 -5.11 -20.79 7.52
N LEU A 260 -6.01 -19.80 7.63
CA LEU A 260 -6.62 -19.36 8.89
C LEU A 260 -8.14 -19.27 8.77
N ILE A 261 -8.85 -19.77 9.79
CA ILE A 261 -10.31 -19.57 9.86
C ILE A 261 -10.65 -18.13 10.25
N ASP A 262 -11.90 -17.74 10.06
CA ASP A 262 -12.38 -16.36 10.30
C ASP A 262 -12.11 -15.87 11.74
N SER A 263 -12.31 -16.73 12.74
CA SER A 263 -12.05 -16.39 14.15
C SER A 263 -10.57 -16.12 14.42
N GLU A 264 -9.68 -16.96 13.88
CA GLU A 264 -8.22 -16.77 14.01
C GLU A 264 -7.77 -15.46 13.36
N ARG A 265 -8.31 -15.11 12.19
CA ARG A 265 -8.04 -13.82 11.53
C ARG A 265 -8.49 -12.64 12.37
N LYS A 266 -9.68 -12.72 12.99
CA LYS A 266 -10.19 -11.66 13.89
C LYS A 266 -9.34 -11.54 15.15
N ASP A 267 -8.91 -12.65 15.73
CA ASP A 267 -8.02 -12.66 16.90
C ASP A 267 -6.68 -11.99 16.58
N ILE A 268 -6.05 -12.36 15.46
CA ILE A 268 -4.80 -11.72 15.00
C ILE A 268 -5.04 -10.23 14.75
N ALA A 269 -6.12 -9.86 14.07
CA ALA A 269 -6.46 -8.47 13.79
C ALA A 269 -6.61 -7.66 15.08
N GLN A 270 -7.25 -8.21 16.11
CA GLN A 270 -7.38 -7.54 17.41
C GLN A 270 -6.03 -7.30 18.08
N VAL A 271 -5.12 -8.30 18.04
CA VAL A 271 -3.78 -8.16 18.62
C VAL A 271 -2.97 -7.11 17.87
N VAL A 272 -3.00 -7.09 16.55
CA VAL A 272 -2.09 -6.25 15.76
C VAL A 272 -2.52 -4.78 15.70
N ILE A 273 -3.80 -4.48 15.91
CA ILE A 273 -4.27 -3.08 16.02
C ILE A 273 -4.13 -2.51 17.42
N ASP A 274 -3.95 -3.35 18.44
CA ASP A 274 -3.79 -2.89 19.81
C ASP A 274 -2.35 -2.35 20.00
N PRO A 275 -2.19 -1.03 20.26
CA PRO A 275 -0.87 -0.40 20.39
C PRO A 275 0.02 -1.04 21.44
N LYS A 276 -0.56 -1.72 22.44
CA LYS A 276 0.17 -2.47 23.48
C LYS A 276 1.15 -3.49 22.88
N TYR A 277 0.81 -4.09 21.75
CA TYR A 277 1.63 -5.13 21.12
C TYR A 277 2.58 -4.60 20.05
N GLY A 278 2.60 -3.28 19.82
CA GLY A 278 3.64 -2.59 19.02
C GLY A 278 3.89 -3.19 17.63
N VAL A 279 2.84 -3.59 16.91
CA VAL A 279 2.96 -4.08 15.53
C VAL A 279 2.78 -2.90 14.58
N ASP A 280 3.77 -2.64 13.74
CA ASP A 280 3.75 -1.54 12.76
C ASP A 280 3.20 -1.97 11.40
N GLY A 281 3.10 -3.27 11.11
CA GLY A 281 2.63 -3.77 9.82
C GLY A 281 2.38 -5.28 9.76
N LEU A 282 1.68 -5.72 8.73
CA LEU A 282 1.45 -7.14 8.44
C LEU A 282 2.04 -7.56 7.11
N ILE A 283 2.49 -8.81 7.00
CA ILE A 283 2.78 -9.46 5.72
C ILE A 283 1.78 -10.59 5.49
N VAL A 284 0.96 -10.44 4.45
CA VAL A 284 -0.16 -11.31 4.12
C VAL A 284 -0.01 -11.79 2.66
N SER A 285 0.48 -12.99 2.40
CA SER A 285 0.73 -14.09 3.34
C SER A 285 1.98 -14.90 3.01
N ASN A 286 2.28 -15.86 3.87
CA ASN A 286 3.17 -16.97 3.59
C ASN A 286 2.52 -17.99 2.63
N THR A 287 3.22 -19.10 2.36
CA THR A 287 2.74 -20.21 1.52
C THR A 287 1.52 -20.92 2.12
N THR A 288 0.70 -21.57 1.29
CA THR A 288 -0.46 -22.37 1.74
C THR A 288 -0.12 -23.86 1.84
N ILE A 289 -0.73 -24.58 2.78
CA ILE A 289 -0.72 -26.06 2.78
C ILE A 289 -1.84 -26.66 1.94
N SER A 290 -2.85 -25.86 1.59
CA SER A 290 -3.95 -26.27 0.73
C SER A 290 -3.44 -26.64 -0.66
N ARG A 291 -4.16 -27.55 -1.31
CA ARG A 291 -3.94 -27.95 -2.71
C ARG A 291 -5.24 -27.69 -3.46
N PRO A 292 -5.36 -26.54 -4.16
CA PRO A 292 -6.55 -26.25 -4.94
C PRO A 292 -6.77 -27.33 -6.01
N GLU A 293 -8.03 -27.58 -6.33
CA GLU A 293 -8.39 -28.50 -7.40
C GLU A 293 -7.84 -28.00 -8.75
N GLY A 294 -7.54 -28.93 -9.66
CA GLY A 294 -7.08 -28.60 -11.00
C GLY A 294 -5.57 -28.37 -11.16
N LEU A 295 -4.75 -28.56 -10.12
CA LEU A 295 -3.28 -28.59 -10.28
C LEU A 295 -2.87 -29.69 -11.28
N ALA A 296 -2.14 -29.28 -12.32
CA ALA A 296 -1.75 -30.15 -13.43
C ALA A 296 -0.45 -30.89 -13.17
N SER A 297 0.51 -30.24 -12.49
CA SER A 297 1.86 -30.78 -12.31
C SER A 297 1.89 -32.10 -11.54
N GLU A 298 2.82 -32.98 -11.90
CA GLU A 298 3.07 -34.25 -11.19
C GLU A 298 3.51 -34.03 -9.73
N HIS A 299 4.14 -32.90 -9.42
CA HIS A 299 4.61 -32.56 -8.08
C HIS A 299 3.51 -32.03 -7.14
N LYS A 300 2.25 -31.96 -7.57
CA LYS A 300 1.14 -31.37 -6.79
C LYS A 300 0.92 -32.01 -5.41
N THR A 301 1.30 -33.27 -5.24
CA THR A 301 1.16 -34.04 -3.98
C THR A 301 2.36 -33.89 -3.03
N GLU A 302 3.42 -33.19 -3.45
CA GLU A 302 4.60 -32.97 -2.61
C GLU A 302 4.25 -32.25 -1.31
N ALA A 303 4.87 -32.67 -0.21
CA ALA A 303 4.70 -32.04 1.09
C ALA A 303 5.38 -30.66 1.15
N GLY A 304 4.79 -29.76 1.95
CA GLY A 304 5.30 -28.42 2.18
C GLY A 304 4.32 -27.32 1.75
N GLY A 305 4.82 -26.09 1.74
CA GLY A 305 4.04 -24.91 1.36
C GLY A 305 4.00 -24.67 -0.15
N LEU A 306 2.80 -24.50 -0.71
CA LEU A 306 2.52 -24.09 -2.07
C LEU A 306 2.55 -22.56 -2.20
N SER A 307 3.17 -22.09 -3.28
CA SER A 307 3.32 -20.69 -3.66
C SER A 307 3.13 -20.53 -5.18
N GLY A 308 3.19 -19.30 -5.68
CA GLY A 308 3.00 -18.99 -7.11
C GLY A 308 1.55 -18.73 -7.47
N ALA A 309 1.22 -18.82 -8.75
CA ALA A 309 -0.11 -18.47 -9.26
C ALA A 309 -1.28 -19.16 -8.51
N PRO A 310 -1.17 -20.44 -8.08
CA PRO A 310 -2.24 -21.10 -7.34
C PRO A 310 -2.56 -20.48 -5.98
N LEU A 311 -1.63 -19.73 -5.38
CA LEU A 311 -1.82 -19.05 -4.09
C LEU A 311 -2.49 -17.67 -4.26
N ARG A 312 -2.57 -17.12 -5.49
CA ARG A 312 -2.95 -15.73 -5.74
C ARG A 312 -4.30 -15.38 -5.12
N GLN A 313 -5.34 -16.13 -5.44
CA GLN A 313 -6.71 -15.86 -4.98
C GLN A 313 -6.82 -15.94 -3.46
N LEU A 314 -6.34 -17.04 -2.86
CA LEU A 314 -6.38 -17.24 -1.41
C LEU A 314 -5.63 -16.14 -0.64
N SER A 315 -4.43 -15.79 -1.10
CA SER A 315 -3.65 -14.73 -0.45
C SER A 315 -4.26 -13.33 -0.65
N THR A 316 -4.87 -13.04 -1.80
CA THR A 316 -5.58 -11.77 -2.03
C THR A 316 -6.83 -11.66 -1.15
N GLU A 317 -7.57 -12.75 -0.98
CA GLU A 317 -8.73 -12.76 -0.06
C GLU A 317 -8.28 -12.58 1.40
N CYS A 318 -7.19 -13.22 1.80
CA CYS A 318 -6.61 -13.02 3.12
C CYS A 318 -6.22 -11.55 3.36
N VAL A 319 -5.63 -10.86 2.36
CA VAL A 319 -5.35 -9.42 2.42
C VAL A 319 -6.63 -8.62 2.64
N ARG A 320 -7.69 -8.88 1.86
CA ARG A 320 -8.98 -8.19 1.94
C ARG A 320 -9.61 -8.32 3.31
N GLU A 321 -9.61 -9.53 3.84
CA GLU A 321 -10.18 -9.85 5.14
C GLU A 321 -9.40 -9.23 6.30
N MET A 322 -8.07 -9.30 6.25
CA MET A 322 -7.24 -8.64 7.26
C MET A 322 -7.40 -7.12 7.21
N TYR A 323 -7.44 -6.51 6.01
CA TYR A 323 -7.69 -5.08 5.87
C TYR A 323 -9.04 -4.68 6.46
N ARG A 324 -10.09 -5.48 6.23
CA ARG A 324 -11.43 -5.27 6.79
C ARG A 324 -11.42 -5.36 8.32
N PHE A 325 -10.77 -6.39 8.88
CA PHE A 325 -10.75 -6.59 10.33
C PHE A 325 -9.87 -5.56 11.06
N THR A 326 -8.77 -5.11 10.46
CA THR A 326 -7.93 -4.04 11.02
C THR A 326 -8.50 -2.63 10.74
N LYS A 327 -9.50 -2.52 9.86
CA LYS A 327 -10.09 -1.27 9.38
C LYS A 327 -9.04 -0.33 8.76
N GLY A 328 -8.02 -0.91 8.12
CA GLY A 328 -6.92 -0.16 7.52
C GLY A 328 -5.99 0.56 8.52
N GLN A 329 -6.09 0.29 9.82
CA GLN A 329 -5.25 0.95 10.84
C GLN A 329 -3.78 0.51 10.79
N ILE A 330 -3.51 -0.67 10.25
CA ILE A 330 -2.17 -1.24 10.12
C ILE A 330 -1.88 -1.48 8.65
N PRO A 331 -0.74 -1.00 8.11
CA PRO A 331 -0.39 -1.21 6.71
C PRO A 331 -0.06 -2.67 6.42
N ILE A 332 -0.41 -3.14 5.22
CA ILE A 332 -0.27 -4.53 4.80
C ILE A 332 0.70 -4.64 3.61
N ILE A 333 1.65 -5.56 3.71
CA ILE A 333 2.44 -6.07 2.58
C ILE A 333 1.71 -7.28 1.99
N GLY A 334 1.18 -7.13 0.78
CA GLY A 334 0.54 -8.23 0.05
C GLY A 334 1.56 -9.17 -0.58
N CYS A 335 1.53 -10.45 -0.25
CA CYS A 335 2.49 -11.46 -0.72
C CYS A 335 1.75 -12.74 -1.16
N GLY A 336 2.11 -13.28 -2.33
CA GLY A 336 1.59 -14.55 -2.84
C GLY A 336 0.97 -14.47 -4.24
N GLY A 337 1.54 -15.20 -5.20
CA GLY A 337 0.97 -15.35 -6.55
C GLY A 337 0.92 -14.09 -7.40
N ILE A 338 1.83 -13.13 -7.17
CA ILE A 338 1.96 -11.91 -7.97
C ILE A 338 2.94 -12.17 -9.10
N ALA A 339 2.46 -12.12 -10.35
CA ALA A 339 3.26 -12.37 -11.55
C ALA A 339 3.09 -11.31 -12.64
N SER A 340 2.22 -10.32 -12.40
CA SER A 340 1.89 -9.21 -13.30
C SER A 340 1.54 -7.94 -12.52
N GLY A 341 1.49 -6.80 -13.21
CA GLY A 341 1.02 -5.55 -12.62
C GLY A 341 -0.46 -5.59 -12.25
N GLU A 342 -1.26 -6.37 -12.96
CA GLU A 342 -2.67 -6.63 -12.63
C GLU A 342 -2.80 -7.34 -11.29
N ASP A 343 -2.01 -8.38 -11.04
CA ASP A 343 -2.03 -9.12 -9.75
C ASP A 343 -1.59 -8.24 -8.58
N ALA A 344 -0.55 -7.43 -8.80
CA ALA A 344 -0.07 -6.48 -7.81
C ALA A 344 -1.14 -5.41 -7.51
N TYR A 345 -1.76 -4.87 -8.55
CA TYR A 345 -2.82 -3.89 -8.43
C TYR A 345 -4.05 -4.49 -7.75
N GLU A 346 -4.40 -5.75 -8.02
CA GLU A 346 -5.49 -6.49 -7.37
C GLU A 346 -5.26 -6.56 -5.85
N LYS A 347 -4.05 -6.91 -5.40
CA LYS A 347 -3.72 -6.94 -3.97
C LYS A 347 -3.71 -5.56 -3.32
N ILE A 348 -3.21 -4.54 -4.03
CA ILE A 348 -3.26 -3.16 -3.54
C ILE A 348 -4.73 -2.73 -3.35
N ARG A 349 -5.59 -3.03 -4.33
CA ARG A 349 -7.04 -2.78 -4.26
C ARG A 349 -7.74 -3.58 -3.17
N ALA A 350 -7.18 -4.73 -2.76
CA ALA A 350 -7.67 -5.51 -1.63
C ALA A 350 -7.28 -4.91 -0.26
N GLY A 351 -6.36 -3.95 -0.21
CA GLY A 351 -5.95 -3.29 1.04
C GLY A 351 -4.44 -3.33 1.33
N ALA A 352 -3.63 -3.91 0.44
CA ALA A 352 -2.17 -3.86 0.59
C ALA A 352 -1.63 -2.45 0.27
N SER A 353 -0.71 -1.95 1.09
CA SER A 353 0.02 -0.70 0.85
C SER A 353 1.16 -0.92 -0.15
N VAL A 354 1.85 -2.06 0.00
CA VAL A 354 2.94 -2.51 -0.89
C VAL A 354 2.81 -4.01 -1.13
N VAL A 355 3.54 -4.57 -2.09
CA VAL A 355 3.46 -6.00 -2.41
C VAL A 355 4.84 -6.65 -2.55
N GLN A 356 4.92 -7.96 -2.34
CA GLN A 356 6.15 -8.74 -2.44
C GLN A 356 6.03 -9.88 -3.45
N LEU A 357 7.10 -10.08 -4.24
CA LEU A 357 7.22 -11.11 -5.25
C LEU A 357 8.25 -12.17 -4.83
N TYR A 358 8.02 -13.40 -5.30
CA TYR A 358 8.98 -14.50 -5.23
C TYR A 358 8.83 -15.42 -6.45
N SER A 359 7.75 -16.19 -6.52
CA SER A 359 7.63 -17.28 -7.49
C SER A 359 7.70 -16.79 -8.94
N ALA A 360 7.30 -15.55 -9.20
CA ALA A 360 7.45 -14.92 -10.52
C ALA A 360 8.88 -14.99 -11.08
N PHE A 361 9.92 -14.83 -10.26
CA PHE A 361 11.32 -14.94 -10.72
C PHE A 361 11.65 -16.34 -11.21
N VAL A 362 11.04 -17.35 -10.60
CA VAL A 362 11.26 -18.76 -10.94
C VAL A 362 10.76 -19.04 -12.35
N PHE A 363 9.75 -18.33 -12.86
CA PHE A 363 9.16 -18.60 -14.18
C PHE A 363 9.48 -17.55 -15.23
N GLN A 364 9.60 -16.28 -14.84
CA GLN A 364 9.76 -15.14 -15.76
C GLN A 364 11.16 -14.50 -15.68
N GLY A 365 12.00 -14.89 -14.71
CA GLY A 365 13.30 -14.28 -14.46
C GLY A 365 13.22 -12.89 -13.83
N PHE A 366 14.37 -12.25 -13.60
CA PHE A 366 14.45 -10.91 -12.99
C PHE A 366 13.72 -9.78 -13.76
N PRO A 367 13.59 -9.79 -15.10
CA PRO A 367 12.84 -8.76 -15.83
C PRO A 367 11.37 -8.56 -15.42
N VAL A 368 10.78 -9.54 -14.72
CA VAL A 368 9.39 -9.45 -14.26
C VAL A 368 9.17 -8.24 -13.33
N ILE A 369 10.20 -7.77 -12.64
CA ILE A 369 10.12 -6.63 -11.72
C ILE A 369 9.75 -5.37 -12.50
N GLY A 370 10.53 -5.02 -13.53
CA GLY A 370 10.31 -3.87 -14.39
C GLY A 370 9.00 -3.96 -15.17
N LYS A 371 8.61 -5.17 -15.59
CA LYS A 371 7.30 -5.43 -16.18
C LYS A 371 6.17 -5.06 -15.22
N VAL A 372 6.19 -5.60 -13.99
CA VAL A 372 5.14 -5.36 -12.98
C VAL A 372 5.06 -3.89 -12.63
N VAL A 373 6.19 -3.22 -12.38
CA VAL A 373 6.25 -1.78 -12.11
C VAL A 373 5.67 -0.98 -13.29
N SER A 374 6.07 -1.27 -14.52
CA SER A 374 5.56 -0.60 -15.73
C SER A 374 4.05 -0.78 -15.91
N GLN A 375 3.55 -2.00 -15.69
CA GLN A 375 2.13 -2.32 -15.81
C GLN A 375 1.30 -1.61 -14.74
N ILE A 376 1.76 -1.53 -13.49
CA ILE A 376 1.07 -0.77 -12.43
C ILE A 376 1.03 0.72 -12.76
N SER A 377 2.12 1.31 -13.26
CA SER A 377 2.13 2.70 -13.73
C SER A 377 1.04 2.91 -14.79
N SER A 378 0.95 2.00 -15.76
CA SER A 378 -0.03 2.05 -16.85
C SER A 378 -1.46 1.90 -16.31
N LEU A 379 -1.72 0.94 -15.42
CA LEU A 379 -3.02 0.73 -14.78
C LEU A 379 -3.43 1.94 -13.93
N ARG A 380 -2.49 2.57 -13.22
CA ARG A 380 -2.78 3.77 -12.42
C ARG A 380 -3.10 4.98 -13.29
N LYS A 381 -2.40 5.16 -14.42
CA LYS A 381 -2.73 6.20 -15.42
C LYS A 381 -4.08 5.93 -16.08
N ALA A 382 -4.35 4.69 -16.45
CA ALA A 382 -5.62 4.27 -17.02
C ALA A 382 -6.77 4.48 -16.03
N ASN A 383 -6.60 4.10 -14.75
CA ASN A 383 -7.60 4.33 -13.73
C ASN A 383 -7.73 5.79 -13.32
N ARG A 384 -6.67 6.60 -13.34
CA ARG A 384 -6.82 8.06 -13.17
C ARG A 384 -7.64 8.65 -14.32
N SER A 385 -7.41 8.19 -15.55
CA SER A 385 -8.16 8.60 -16.74
C SER A 385 -9.59 8.05 -16.75
N ARG A 386 -9.80 6.84 -16.22
CA ARG A 386 -11.10 6.18 -16.07
C ARG A 386 -11.86 6.79 -14.91
N CYS A 387 -11.24 7.18 -13.80
CA CYS A 387 -11.84 7.98 -12.74
C CYS A 387 -12.19 9.38 -13.24
N LYS A 388 -11.41 9.98 -14.15
CA LYS A 388 -11.79 11.22 -14.85
C LYS A 388 -12.99 11.04 -15.80
N ARG A 389 -13.22 9.83 -16.35
CA ARG A 389 -14.40 9.53 -17.20
C ARG A 389 -15.59 8.94 -16.42
N LEU A 390 -15.32 8.24 -15.32
CA LEU A 390 -16.30 7.69 -14.38
C LEU A 390 -16.75 8.76 -13.39
N SER A 391 -15.97 9.80 -13.09
CA SER A 391 -16.51 10.97 -12.37
C SER A 391 -17.68 11.57 -13.16
N VAL A 392 -17.56 11.61 -14.49
CA VAL A 392 -18.63 12.03 -15.41
C VAL A 392 -19.82 11.05 -15.45
N PHE A 393 -19.61 9.75 -15.24
CA PHE A 393 -20.65 8.70 -15.41
C PHE A 393 -21.27 8.19 -14.09
N TYR A 394 -20.51 8.19 -13.00
CA TYR A 394 -20.90 7.70 -11.66
C TYR A 394 -21.56 8.79 -10.80
N ALA A 395 -21.46 10.06 -11.21
CA ALA A 395 -22.30 11.15 -10.72
C ALA A 395 -23.81 10.90 -10.91
N MET A 396 -24.22 9.88 -11.68
CA MET A 396 -25.62 9.59 -11.99
C MET A 396 -26.33 8.53 -11.11
N ILE A 397 -25.67 7.63 -10.35
CA ILE A 397 -26.37 6.37 -9.92
C ILE A 397 -26.23 5.90 -8.45
N THR A 398 -25.33 6.38 -7.58
CA THR A 398 -25.33 5.95 -6.15
C THR A 398 -24.98 7.07 -5.19
N VAL A 399 -25.56 7.05 -3.98
CA VAL A 399 -25.34 8.06 -2.94
C VAL A 399 -23.82 8.20 -2.67
N PRO A 400 -23.19 9.33 -3.02
CA PRO A 400 -21.73 9.39 -3.13
C PRO A 400 -20.96 9.42 -1.81
N HIS A 401 -19.75 8.83 -1.78
CA HIS A 401 -18.80 8.85 -0.65
C HIS A 401 -18.45 10.27 -0.17
N TRP A 402 -18.49 11.27 -1.05
CA TRP A 402 -18.27 12.67 -0.69
C TRP A 402 -19.37 13.21 0.24
N ARG A 403 -20.60 12.68 0.19
CA ARG A 403 -21.69 13.09 1.09
C ARG A 403 -21.38 12.72 2.54
N ILE A 404 -20.82 11.53 2.78
CA ILE A 404 -20.44 11.06 4.12
C ILE A 404 -19.32 11.94 4.68
N ALA A 405 -18.28 12.20 3.88
CA ALA A 405 -17.18 13.07 4.28
C ALA A 405 -17.64 14.51 4.58
N ARG A 406 -18.50 15.09 3.74
CA ARG A 406 -19.07 16.42 3.97
C ARG A 406 -19.94 16.47 5.21
N GLN A 407 -20.77 15.46 5.44
CA GLN A 407 -21.59 15.36 6.63
C GLN A 407 -20.73 15.39 7.91
N GLU A 408 -19.60 14.68 7.91
CA GLU A 408 -18.67 14.68 9.04
C GLU A 408 -17.99 16.06 9.22
N ILE A 409 -17.54 16.70 8.14
CA ILE A 409 -16.93 18.04 8.18
C ILE A 409 -17.91 19.10 8.69
N VAL A 410 -19.14 19.12 8.14
CA VAL A 410 -20.20 20.06 8.55
C VAL A 410 -20.55 19.84 10.03
N SER A 411 -20.71 18.58 10.45
CA SER A 411 -21.00 18.25 11.85
C SER A 411 -19.90 18.74 12.80
N LYS A 412 -18.63 18.60 12.42
CA LYS A 412 -17.48 19.09 13.21
C LYS A 412 -17.39 20.62 13.25
N ARG A 413 -17.52 21.29 12.08
CA ARG A 413 -17.40 22.76 11.97
C ARG A 413 -18.50 23.50 12.74
N PHE A 414 -19.72 22.96 12.79
CA PHE A 414 -20.85 23.56 13.50
C PHE A 414 -21.12 22.96 14.90
N ALA A 415 -20.25 22.08 15.39
CA ALA A 415 -20.41 21.45 16.71
C ALA A 415 -20.53 22.48 17.85
N PHE A 416 -19.89 23.64 17.72
CA PHE A 416 -19.89 24.72 18.72
C PHE A 416 -21.31 25.28 18.99
N LEU A 417 -22.22 25.22 18.02
CA LEU A 417 -23.61 25.65 18.23
C LEU A 417 -24.35 24.73 19.23
N GLY A 418 -23.89 23.50 19.40
CA GLY A 418 -24.39 22.58 20.42
C GLY A 418 -23.90 22.89 21.84
N SER A 419 -22.92 23.77 22.00
CA SER A 419 -22.40 24.20 23.30
C SER A 419 -23.24 25.29 23.97
N TYR A 420 -24.27 25.80 23.27
CA TYR A 420 -25.18 26.84 23.76
C TYR A 420 -26.64 26.37 23.71
N PRO A 421 -27.53 26.88 24.59
CA PRO A 421 -28.96 26.59 24.52
C PRO A 421 -29.52 26.96 23.14
N PRO A 422 -30.46 26.20 22.55
CA PRO A 422 -30.97 26.53 21.21
C PRO A 422 -31.71 27.88 21.19
N CYS A 423 -31.31 28.81 20.32
CA CYS A 423 -31.97 30.10 20.13
C CYS A 423 -32.50 30.27 18.70
N PRO A 424 -33.66 30.92 18.48
CA PRO A 424 -34.26 31.07 17.15
C PRO A 424 -33.35 31.72 16.10
N TRP A 425 -32.44 32.61 16.49
CA TRP A 425 -31.60 33.37 15.57
C TRP A 425 -30.37 32.60 15.01
N TYR A 426 -30.00 31.45 15.57
CA TYR A 426 -28.95 30.57 14.99
C TYR A 426 -29.32 29.09 14.89
N ARG A 427 -30.44 28.67 15.50
CA ARG A 427 -30.92 27.29 15.43
C ARG A 427 -31.15 26.80 13.99
N PRO A 428 -31.72 27.61 13.06
CA PRO A 428 -31.94 27.19 11.68
C PRO A 428 -30.67 26.72 10.95
N LEU A 429 -29.53 27.40 11.21
CA LEU A 429 -28.23 27.12 10.58
C LEU A 429 -27.79 25.64 10.69
N LYS A 430 -28.01 25.00 11.84
CA LYS A 430 -27.63 23.59 12.05
C LYS A 430 -28.45 22.64 11.18
N THR A 431 -29.71 22.95 10.94
CA THR A 431 -30.64 22.11 10.18
C THR A 431 -30.47 22.34 8.68
N GLU A 432 -30.22 23.58 8.26
CA GLU A 432 -30.17 23.95 6.84
C GLU A 432 -28.83 23.68 6.16
N PHE A 433 -27.71 23.65 6.89
CA PHE A 433 -26.41 23.23 6.33
C PHE A 433 -26.40 21.75 5.87
N THR A 434 -27.42 20.97 6.21
CA THR A 434 -27.64 19.62 5.65
C THR A 434 -27.91 19.68 4.14
N ALA A 435 -28.41 20.81 3.62
CA ALA A 435 -28.59 21.02 2.18
C ALA A 435 -27.25 21.02 1.41
N LEU A 436 -26.16 21.53 2.01
CA LEU A 436 -24.80 21.49 1.43
C LEU A 436 -24.25 20.07 1.22
N ILE A 437 -24.76 19.10 1.99
CA ILE A 437 -24.39 17.69 1.86
C ILE A 437 -24.93 17.09 0.56
N ASN A 438 -25.94 17.70 -0.07
CA ASN A 438 -26.57 17.17 -1.28
C ASN A 438 -26.08 17.78 -2.60
N VAL A 439 -25.23 18.81 -2.55
CA VAL A 439 -24.62 19.45 -3.75
C VAL A 439 -23.30 18.78 -4.10
N THR A 440 -23.09 18.42 -5.36
CA THR A 440 -21.86 17.74 -5.80
C THR A 440 -20.62 18.66 -5.73
N PRO A 441 -19.38 18.12 -5.68
CA PRO A 441 -18.17 18.94 -5.77
C PRO A 441 -18.12 19.84 -7.00
N GLU A 442 -18.53 19.33 -8.16
CA GLU A 442 -18.53 20.05 -9.43
C GLU A 442 -19.54 21.22 -9.45
N GLU A 443 -20.73 21.01 -8.86
CA GLU A 443 -21.73 22.07 -8.69
C GLU A 443 -21.27 23.14 -7.68
N GLN A 444 -20.52 22.75 -6.64
CA GLN A 444 -20.00 23.69 -5.66
C GLN A 444 -18.93 24.60 -6.27
N GLU A 445 -18.06 24.06 -7.12
CA GLU A 445 -17.03 24.83 -7.84
C GLU A 445 -17.67 25.86 -8.78
N HIS A 446 -18.77 25.49 -9.46
CA HIS A 446 -19.51 26.45 -10.29
C HIS A 446 -20.28 27.49 -9.46
N PHE A 447 -20.85 27.09 -8.33
CA PHE A 447 -21.64 27.99 -7.47
C PHE A 447 -20.81 29.08 -6.81
N MET A 448 -19.60 28.74 -6.36
CA MET A 448 -18.77 29.62 -5.55
C MET A 448 -17.87 30.52 -6.40
N ASN A 449 -18.50 31.32 -7.25
CA ASN A 449 -17.85 32.34 -8.05
C ASN A 449 -17.72 33.68 -7.29
N ASP A 450 -17.09 34.67 -7.94
CA ASP A 450 -16.87 36.00 -7.35
C ASP A 450 -18.15 36.69 -6.89
N GLU A 451 -19.26 36.51 -7.62
CA GLU A 451 -20.55 37.09 -7.25
C GLU A 451 -21.08 36.52 -5.94
N MET A 452 -20.99 35.20 -5.77
CA MET A 452 -21.39 34.53 -4.55
C MET A 452 -20.46 34.86 -3.36
N ARG A 453 -19.16 35.06 -3.63
CA ARG A 453 -18.17 35.50 -2.62
C ARG A 453 -18.47 36.92 -2.13
N MET A 454 -18.77 37.84 -3.05
CA MET A 454 -19.20 39.20 -2.70
C MET A 454 -20.47 39.18 -1.86
N PHE A 455 -21.43 38.33 -2.22
CA PHE A 455 -22.64 38.15 -1.44
C PHE A 455 -22.38 37.60 -0.03
N LEU A 456 -21.53 36.58 0.10
CA LEU A 456 -21.07 36.05 1.40
C LEU A 456 -20.22 37.05 2.19
N ALA A 457 -19.58 38.02 1.55
CA ALA A 457 -18.90 39.14 2.21
C ALA A 457 -19.88 40.21 2.71
N GLY A 458 -21.16 40.13 2.35
CA GLY A 458 -22.22 41.04 2.77
C GLY A 458 -22.59 42.11 1.75
N TYR A 459 -22.11 42.01 0.51
CA TYR A 459 -22.47 42.93 -0.58
C TYR A 459 -23.62 42.38 -1.40
N GLU A 460 -24.68 43.17 -1.61
CA GLU A 460 -25.67 42.84 -2.64
C GLU A 460 -25.06 43.04 -4.03
N THR A 461 -25.35 42.13 -4.96
CA THR A 461 -24.80 42.18 -6.32
C THR A 461 -25.88 42.55 -7.34
N GLU A 462 -25.49 42.71 -8.61
CA GLU A 462 -26.47 42.96 -9.66
C GLU A 462 -27.38 41.75 -9.93
N ASN A 463 -26.90 40.52 -9.73
CA ASN A 463 -27.69 39.32 -10.00
C ASN A 463 -28.29 38.64 -8.77
N VAL A 464 -27.84 38.96 -7.55
CA VAL A 464 -28.37 38.36 -6.31
C VAL A 464 -28.55 39.45 -5.24
N ARG A 465 -29.80 39.65 -4.78
CA ARG A 465 -30.17 40.66 -3.77
C ARG A 465 -31.15 40.11 -2.75
N PHE A 466 -31.21 40.68 -1.56
CA PHE A 466 -32.24 40.31 -0.61
C PHE A 466 -33.61 40.87 -1.01
N GLY A 467 -34.66 40.10 -0.73
CA GLY A 467 -36.04 40.51 -0.86
C GLY A 467 -36.68 40.64 0.51
N TYR A 468 -37.23 41.81 0.80
CA TYR A 468 -37.81 42.19 2.08
C TYR A 468 -39.35 42.17 2.01
N SER A 469 -39.99 41.87 3.13
CA SER A 469 -41.44 42.03 3.32
C SER A 469 -41.74 43.48 3.70
N THR A 470 -42.97 43.96 3.47
CA THR A 470 -43.38 45.32 3.86
C THR A 470 -43.36 45.56 5.36
N ASP A 471 -43.38 44.48 6.16
CA ASP A 471 -43.57 44.53 7.61
C ASP A 471 -42.29 44.15 8.39
N SER A 472 -41.14 43.95 7.72
CA SER A 472 -39.90 43.53 8.38
C SER A 472 -38.65 43.94 7.60
N ASP A 473 -37.66 44.48 8.31
CA ASP A 473 -36.31 44.75 7.79
C ASP A 473 -35.46 43.48 7.63
N ALA A 474 -36.01 42.31 7.97
CA ALA A 474 -35.34 41.02 7.76
C ALA A 474 -35.62 40.49 6.34
N PRO A 475 -34.60 39.95 5.66
CA PRO A 475 -34.78 39.39 4.33
C PRO A 475 -35.61 38.09 4.42
N VAL A 476 -36.69 38.03 3.64
CA VAL A 476 -37.57 36.85 3.54
C VAL A 476 -37.33 36.05 2.27
N SER A 477 -36.56 36.61 1.33
CA SER A 477 -36.26 35.97 0.05
C SER A 477 -34.95 36.47 -0.57
N LEU A 478 -34.54 35.84 -1.68
CA LEU A 478 -33.51 36.35 -2.57
C LEU A 478 -34.16 36.66 -3.91
N LYS A 479 -33.86 37.83 -4.47
CA LYS A 479 -34.19 38.19 -5.85
C LYS A 479 -33.00 37.84 -6.73
N VAL A 480 -33.22 36.99 -7.72
CA VAL A 480 -32.19 36.53 -8.65
C VAL A 480 -32.49 37.06 -10.06
N ASN A 481 -31.49 37.63 -10.72
CA ASN A 481 -31.64 38.16 -12.07
C ASN A 481 -32.04 37.05 -13.07
N PRO A 482 -33.13 37.22 -13.85
CA PRO A 482 -33.53 36.26 -14.87
C PRO A 482 -32.53 36.02 -16.00
N SER A 483 -31.49 36.84 -16.12
CA SER A 483 -30.37 36.66 -17.06
C SER A 483 -29.17 35.93 -16.46
N LEU A 484 -29.15 35.66 -15.15
CA LEU A 484 -28.09 34.89 -14.50
C LEU A 484 -28.06 33.46 -15.06
N ASP A 485 -26.88 32.86 -15.17
CA ASP A 485 -26.70 31.49 -15.63
C ASP A 485 -27.72 30.53 -14.93
N PRO A 486 -28.43 29.66 -15.69
CA PRO A 486 -29.46 28.79 -15.12
C PRO A 486 -28.96 27.86 -14.01
N PHE A 487 -27.71 27.39 -14.07
CA PHE A 487 -27.12 26.57 -13.02
C PHE A 487 -26.88 27.40 -11.76
N MET A 488 -26.33 28.61 -11.91
CA MET A 488 -26.16 29.56 -10.80
C MET A 488 -27.48 29.91 -10.13
N ARG A 489 -28.53 30.20 -10.91
CA ARG A 489 -29.87 30.50 -10.39
C ARG A 489 -30.45 29.34 -9.58
N SER A 490 -30.31 28.13 -10.10
CA SER A 490 -30.74 26.91 -9.42
C SER A 490 -29.98 26.70 -8.10
N ALA A 491 -28.68 27.01 -8.08
CA ALA A 491 -27.86 26.91 -6.87
C ALA A 491 -28.22 27.98 -5.82
N VAL A 492 -28.41 29.24 -6.22
CA VAL A 492 -28.82 30.33 -5.32
C VAL A 492 -30.17 30.01 -4.67
N GLU A 493 -31.15 29.50 -5.42
CA GLU A 493 -32.45 29.13 -4.85
C GLU A 493 -32.32 27.96 -3.86
N ARG A 494 -31.47 26.97 -4.14
CA ARG A 494 -31.19 25.86 -3.21
C ARG A 494 -30.55 26.32 -1.89
N PHE A 495 -29.72 27.36 -1.93
CA PHE A 495 -28.99 27.88 -0.77
C PHE A 495 -29.63 29.12 -0.12
N LYS A 496 -30.81 29.51 -0.59
CA LYS A 496 -31.49 30.74 -0.18
C LYS A 496 -31.64 30.89 1.33
N ASN A 497 -32.14 29.86 2.01
CA ASN A 497 -32.36 29.95 3.45
C ASN A 497 -31.04 30.02 4.23
N VAL A 498 -30.01 29.28 3.80
CA VAL A 498 -28.66 29.34 4.38
C VAL A 498 -28.10 30.76 4.31
N LEU A 499 -28.31 31.44 3.19
CA LEU A 499 -27.85 32.81 2.98
C LEU A 499 -28.60 33.84 3.84
N ILE A 500 -29.91 33.68 3.95
CA ILE A 500 -30.75 34.48 4.83
C ILE A 500 -30.34 34.26 6.30
N ASP A 501 -30.09 33.03 6.71
CA ASP A 501 -29.64 32.68 8.06
C ASP A 501 -28.27 33.27 8.39
N ILE A 502 -27.32 33.24 7.44
CA ILE A 502 -26.01 33.90 7.60
C ILE A 502 -26.21 35.40 7.84
N TRP A 503 -27.08 36.04 7.07
CA TRP A 503 -27.43 37.45 7.27
C TRP A 503 -28.07 37.69 8.64
N HIS A 504 -29.03 36.85 9.03
CA HIS A 504 -29.72 36.95 10.32
C HIS A 504 -28.72 36.87 11.48
N ILE A 505 -27.80 35.91 11.45
CA ILE A 505 -26.77 35.77 12.49
C ILE A 505 -25.86 37.00 12.51
N ARG A 506 -25.37 37.44 11.35
CA ARG A 506 -24.44 38.57 11.28
C ARG A 506 -25.07 39.89 11.70
N THR A 507 -26.35 40.12 11.40
CA THR A 507 -27.04 41.37 11.70
C THR A 507 -27.65 41.32 13.11
N TYR A 508 -28.55 40.37 13.35
CA TYR A 508 -29.23 40.25 14.64
C TYR A 508 -28.27 39.86 15.77
N GLY A 509 -27.32 38.94 15.51
CA GLY A 509 -26.29 38.60 16.49
C GLY A 509 -25.35 39.78 16.77
N TYR A 510 -25.09 40.63 15.77
CA TYR A 510 -24.30 41.85 15.96
C TYR A 510 -25.05 42.90 16.78
N ASP A 511 -26.34 43.09 16.57
CA ASP A 511 -27.15 44.02 17.34
C ASP A 511 -27.29 43.52 18.79
N LEU A 512 -27.57 42.22 18.97
CA LEU A 512 -27.74 41.61 20.27
C LEU A 512 -26.49 41.75 21.15
N LYS A 513 -25.27 41.59 20.60
CA LYS A 513 -24.04 41.74 21.41
C LYS A 513 -23.87 43.17 21.96
N HIS A 514 -24.45 44.18 21.33
CA HIS A 514 -24.33 45.59 21.72
C HIS A 514 -25.53 46.14 22.50
N ASP A 515 -26.69 45.48 22.41
CA ASP A 515 -27.87 45.89 23.16
C ASP A 515 -27.75 45.54 24.65
N ARG A 516 -27.72 46.59 25.49
CA ARG A 516 -27.58 46.49 26.94
C ARG A 516 -28.84 45.99 27.65
N SER A 517 -29.97 45.88 26.96
CA SER A 517 -31.22 45.31 27.49
C SER A 517 -31.12 43.79 27.72
N PHE A 518 -30.19 43.11 27.03
CA PHE A 518 -29.95 41.67 27.17
C PHE A 518 -28.91 41.34 28.23
N SER A 519 -29.01 40.13 28.80
CA SER A 519 -28.06 39.64 29.80
C SER A 519 -26.63 39.55 29.27
N LEU A 520 -25.64 39.67 30.17
CA LEU A 520 -24.23 39.52 29.83
C LEU A 520 -23.94 38.19 29.11
N THR A 521 -24.60 37.11 29.56
CA THR A 521 -24.51 35.78 28.95
C THR A 521 -25.04 35.78 27.52
N ALA A 522 -26.21 36.36 27.27
CA ALA A 522 -26.79 36.43 25.93
C ALA A 522 -25.88 37.19 24.96
N ARG A 523 -25.31 38.32 25.41
CA ARG A 523 -24.36 39.11 24.63
C ARG A 523 -23.06 38.38 24.34
N ALA A 524 -22.53 37.61 25.31
CA ALA A 524 -21.32 36.82 25.13
C ALA A 524 -21.54 35.66 24.14
N VAL A 525 -22.69 34.99 24.20
CA VAL A 525 -23.06 33.95 23.21
C VAL A 525 -23.20 34.56 21.82
N ALA A 526 -23.86 35.72 21.70
CA ALA A 526 -23.99 36.42 20.43
C ALA A 526 -22.63 36.77 19.81
N TYR A 527 -21.72 37.31 20.62
CA TYR A 527 -20.35 37.61 20.20
C TYR A 527 -19.61 36.38 19.67
N GLU A 528 -19.63 35.27 20.40
CA GLU A 528 -18.87 34.06 20.04
C GLU A 528 -19.44 33.36 18.79
N VAL A 529 -20.77 33.31 18.65
CA VAL A 529 -21.42 32.72 17.48
C VAL A 529 -21.13 33.54 16.22
N VAL A 530 -21.24 34.88 16.28
CA VAL A 530 -20.93 35.77 15.14
C VAL A 530 -19.46 35.65 14.77
N LYS A 531 -18.56 35.64 15.77
CA LYS A 531 -17.12 35.52 15.55
C LYS A 531 -16.77 34.22 14.82
N ARG A 532 -17.22 33.07 15.32
CA ARG A 532 -16.92 31.77 14.71
C ARG A 532 -17.55 31.60 13.33
N LEU A 533 -18.75 32.14 13.11
CA LEU A 533 -19.36 32.12 11.78
C LEU A 533 -18.49 32.90 10.78
N ASN A 534 -17.97 34.06 11.18
CA ASN A 534 -17.08 34.85 10.33
C ASN A 534 -15.76 34.12 10.06
N GLU A 535 -15.15 33.50 11.06
CA GLU A 535 -13.94 32.68 10.88
C GLU A 535 -14.16 31.51 9.91
N LEU A 536 -15.35 30.90 9.91
CA LEU A 536 -15.70 29.82 8.98
C LEU A 536 -15.93 30.31 7.54
N LEU A 537 -16.44 31.54 7.37
CA LEU A 537 -16.73 32.11 6.07
C LEU A 537 -15.51 32.80 5.44
N LEU A 538 -14.55 33.25 6.25
CA LEU A 538 -13.39 34.02 5.79
C LEU A 538 -12.60 33.31 4.67
N PRO A 539 -12.25 32.01 4.77
CA PRO A 539 -11.53 31.33 3.70
C PRO A 539 -12.35 31.28 2.41
N LEU A 540 -13.67 31.13 2.49
CA LEU A 540 -14.55 31.10 1.31
C LEU A 540 -14.65 32.45 0.60
N ILE A 541 -14.45 33.54 1.34
CA ILE A 541 -14.50 34.90 0.83
C ILE A 541 -13.14 35.31 0.23
N GLU A 542 -12.03 34.85 0.83
CA GLU A 542 -10.68 35.36 0.54
C GLU A 542 -9.82 34.46 -0.38
N THR A 543 -10.15 33.19 -0.62
CA THR A 543 -9.27 32.30 -1.41
C THR A 543 -9.53 32.33 -2.92
N ASP A 544 -8.44 32.46 -3.69
CA ASP A 544 -8.41 32.26 -5.15
C ASP A 544 -8.22 30.78 -5.56
N GLU A 545 -7.88 29.89 -4.63
CA GLU A 545 -7.61 28.46 -4.88
C GLU A 545 -8.56 27.55 -4.09
N TYR A 546 -9.01 26.48 -4.75
CA TYR A 546 -9.89 25.42 -4.21
C TYR A 546 -9.06 24.20 -3.81
N ASP A 547 -8.92 23.91 -2.51
CA ASP A 547 -8.60 22.59 -1.95
C ASP A 547 -9.65 22.16 -0.90
#